data_AF-A0A379AME6-F1
#
_entry.id   AF-A0A379AME6-F1
#
_cell.length_a   1.000
_cell.length_b   1.000
_cell.length_c   1.000
_cell.angle_alpha   90.00
_cell.angle_beta   90.00
_cell.angle_gamma   90.00
#
_symmetry.space_group_name_H-M   'P 1'
#
loop_
_entity.id
_entity.type
_entity.pdbx_description
1 polymer ?
#
loop_
_entity_poly.entity_id
_entity_poly.type
_entity_poly.pdbx_seq_one_letter_code
_entity_poly.pdbx_strand_id
1 'polypeptide(L)' 'MSIIAIMKRGVNPEVPYNYFPQDNPVLPPRATWRSHGNLLFSNWLNYYVYQITPFDLRHMNPTLE' A
#
# COMPACT_ATOMS: atom_id res chain seq x y z
N MET A 1 -5.97 1.70 13.18
CA MET A 1 -7.21 1.63 13.98
C MET A 1 -8.03 0.47 13.44
N SER A 2 -8.19 -0.62 14.19
CA SER A 2 -8.93 -1.81 13.73
C SER A 2 -10.44 -1.57 13.81
N ILE A 3 -11.25 -2.14 12.91
CA ILE A 3 -12.73 -2.05 12.95
C ILE A 3 -13.28 -2.50 14.32
N ILE A 4 -12.66 -3.49 14.94
CA ILE A 4 -12.98 -3.97 16.29
C ILE A 4 -12.85 -2.85 17.33
N ALA A 5 -11.87 -1.94 17.17
CA ALA A 5 -11.70 -0.81 18.08
C ALA A 5 -12.79 0.27 17.90
N ILE A 6 -13.35 0.39 16.69
CA ILE A 6 -14.45 1.33 16.38
C ILE A 6 -15.76 0.79 16.98
N MET A 7 -16.03 -0.51 16.81
CA MET A 7 -17.18 -1.20 17.41
C MET A 7 -17.18 -1.08 18.94
N LYS A 8 -16.01 -1.23 19.59
CA LYS A 8 -15.86 -1.05 21.04
C LYS A 8 -16.20 0.37 21.53
N ARG A 9 -16.20 1.37 20.64
CA ARG A 9 -16.57 2.75 20.96
C ARG A 9 -18.07 3.03 20.78
N GLY A 10 -18.87 2.00 20.52
CA GLY A 10 -20.32 2.13 20.33
C GLY A 10 -20.72 2.63 18.93
N VAL A 11 -19.76 2.73 18.00
CA VAL A 11 -20.03 3.07 16.60
C VAL A 11 -20.22 1.76 15.83
N ASN A 12 -21.21 1.70 14.95
CA ASN A 12 -21.49 0.53 14.11
C ASN A 12 -21.06 0.78 12.64
N PRO A 13 -19.77 0.66 12.31
CA PRO A 13 -19.28 0.84 10.95
C PRO A 13 -19.63 -0.36 10.08
N GLU A 14 -19.80 -0.13 8.78
CA GLU A 14 -19.91 -1.22 7.81
C GLU A 14 -18.59 -2.01 7.71
N VAL A 15 -18.71 -3.32 7.50
CA VAL A 15 -17.55 -4.21 7.35
C VAL A 15 -16.87 -3.92 6.01
N PRO A 16 -15.52 -3.77 5.97
CA PRO A 16 -14.82 -3.50 4.73
C PRO A 16 -14.99 -4.65 3.73
N TYR A 17 -15.37 -4.29 2.52
CA TYR A 17 -15.65 -5.25 1.44
C TYR A 17 -14.42 -6.09 1.09
N ASN A 18 -14.61 -7.41 0.99
CA ASN A 18 -13.59 -8.38 0.59
C ASN A 18 -12.29 -8.33 1.42
N TYR A 19 -12.38 -7.88 2.67
CA TYR A 19 -11.22 -7.74 3.57
C TYR A 19 -11.14 -8.90 4.57
N PHE A 20 -12.26 -9.25 5.19
CA PHE A 20 -12.37 -10.37 6.11
C PHE A 20 -12.95 -11.60 5.39
N PRO A 21 -12.44 -12.81 5.67
CA PRO A 21 -13.10 -14.02 5.20
C PRO A 21 -14.55 -14.08 5.68
N GLN A 22 -15.50 -14.33 4.76
CA GLN A 22 -16.93 -14.47 5.08
C GLN A 22 -17.53 -13.25 5.79
N ASP A 23 -16.99 -12.05 5.56
CA ASP A 23 -17.38 -10.80 6.22
C ASP A 23 -17.33 -10.86 7.75
N ASN A 24 -16.51 -11.77 8.31
CA ASN A 24 -16.39 -11.97 9.75
C ASN A 24 -15.16 -11.23 10.33
N PRO A 25 -15.34 -10.12 11.09
CA PRO A 25 -14.23 -9.31 11.61
C PRO A 25 -13.40 -10.00 12.71
N VAL A 26 -13.84 -11.15 13.22
CA VAL A 26 -13.10 -11.97 14.19
C VAL A 26 -12.04 -12.84 13.49
N LEU A 27 -12.24 -13.14 12.21
CA LEU A 27 -11.28 -13.92 11.42
C LEU A 27 -10.11 -13.02 10.98
N PRO A 28 -8.88 -13.57 10.90
CA PRO A 28 -7.73 -12.80 10.42
C PRO A 28 -7.93 -12.40 8.94
N PRO A 29 -7.73 -11.12 8.58
CA PRO A 29 -7.86 -10.67 7.19
C PRO A 29 -6.72 -11.24 6.33
N ARG A 30 -6.98 -11.41 5.04
CA ARG A 30 -5.98 -11.88 4.06
C ARG A 30 -5.44 -10.68 3.28
N ALA A 31 -4.13 -10.50 3.29
CA ALA A 31 -3.46 -9.40 2.57
C ALA A 31 -3.33 -9.71 1.06
N THR A 32 -4.45 -9.72 0.33
CA THR A 32 -4.53 -10.08 -1.10
C THR A 32 -3.82 -9.08 -2.02
N TRP A 33 -3.68 -7.81 -1.60
CA TRP A 33 -3.00 -6.75 -2.33
C TRP A 33 -1.47 -6.72 -2.14
N ARG A 34 -0.92 -7.55 -1.24
CA ARG A 34 0.50 -7.49 -0.86
C ARG A 34 1.45 -7.67 -2.04
N SER A 35 1.14 -8.59 -2.96
CA SER A 35 1.97 -8.85 -4.15
C SER A 35 2.08 -7.61 -5.04
N HIS A 36 0.95 -6.97 -5.31
CA HIS A 36 0.88 -5.77 -6.13
C HIS A 36 1.57 -4.57 -5.45
N GLY A 37 1.46 -4.46 -4.12
CA GLY A 37 2.22 -3.48 -3.36
C GLY A 37 3.73 -3.66 -3.51
N ASN A 38 4.24 -4.88 -3.36
CA ASN A 38 5.66 -5.18 -3.57
C ASN A 38 6.12 -4.84 -4.99
N LEU A 39 5.30 -5.17 -6.00
CA LEU A 39 5.60 -4.84 -7.39
C LEU A 39 5.63 -3.33 -7.63
N LEU A 40 4.68 -2.58 -7.05
CA LEU A 40 4.65 -1.12 -7.17
C LEU A 40 5.93 -0.49 -6.66
N PHE A 41 6.36 -0.83 -5.43
CA PHE A 41 7.59 -0.27 -4.85
C PHE A 41 8.83 -0.71 -5.63
N SER A 42 8.90 -1.98 -6.03
CA SER A 42 10.03 -2.50 -6.81
C SER A 42 10.13 -1.83 -8.18
N ASN A 43 9.01 -1.66 -8.87
CA ASN A 43 8.97 -1.01 -10.17
C ASN A 43 9.30 0.48 -10.06
N TRP A 44 8.75 1.16 -9.06
CA TRP A 44 9.04 2.57 -8.83
C TRP A 44 10.52 2.82 -8.58
N LEU A 45 11.14 2.06 -7.66
CA LEU A 45 12.56 2.20 -7.37
C LEU A 45 13.43 1.87 -8.60
N ASN A 46 13.14 0.78 -9.29
CA ASN A 46 14.00 0.34 -10.39
C ASN A 46 13.86 1.20 -11.64
N TYR A 47 12.63 1.50 -12.08
CA TYR A 47 12.40 2.15 -13.36
C TYR A 47 12.34 3.67 -13.26
N TYR A 48 11.88 4.23 -12.13
CA TYR A 48 11.69 5.68 -12.00
C TYR A 48 12.76 6.35 -11.15
N VAL A 49 13.29 5.68 -10.13
CA VAL A 49 14.34 6.26 -9.28
C VAL A 49 15.72 5.91 -9.84
N TYR A 50 16.04 4.62 -9.97
CA TYR A 50 17.39 4.19 -10.29
C TYR A 50 17.78 4.39 -11.76
N GLN A 51 16.90 4.06 -12.71
CA GLN A 51 17.21 4.19 -14.14
C GLN A 51 17.22 5.64 -14.63
N ILE A 52 16.51 6.55 -13.97
CA ILE A 52 16.40 7.96 -14.36
C ILE A 52 17.47 8.81 -13.66
N THR A 53 18.00 8.36 -12.52
CA THR A 53 19.04 9.10 -11.79
C THR A 53 20.42 8.65 -12.24
N PRO A 54 21.24 9.52 -12.86
CA PRO A 54 22.61 9.16 -13.21
C PRO A 54 23.41 8.85 -11.94
N PHE A 55 24.27 7.84 -12.01
CA PHE A 55 25.12 7.41 -10.89
C PHE A 55 26.00 8.55 -10.33
N ASP A 56 26.45 9.45 -11.22
CA ASP A 56 27.10 10.71 -10.84
C ASP A 56 26.12 11.87 -11.00
N LEU A 57 25.70 12.42 -9.85
CA LEU A 57 24.71 13.49 -9.74
C LEU A 57 25.14 14.79 -10.44
N ARG A 58 26.43 14.97 -10.76
CA ARG A 58 26.92 16.13 -11.53
C ARG A 58 26.48 16.11 -13.00
N HIS A 59 26.08 14.94 -13.50
CA HIS A 59 25.52 14.76 -14.85
C HIS A 59 23.99 14.77 -14.86
N MET A 60 23.36 15.02 -13.71
CA MET A 60 21.91 15.18 -13.63
C MET A 60 21.55 16.52 -14.25
N ASN A 61 21.00 16.50 -15.47
CA ASN A 61 20.35 17.66 -16.03
C ASN A 61 18.93 17.72 -15.42
N PRO A 62 18.58 18.73 -14.62
CA PRO A 62 17.26 18.78 -14.02
C PRO A 62 16.24 19.06 -15.13
N THR A 63 15.56 18.02 -15.61
CA THR A 63 14.39 18.19 -16.46
C THR A 63 13.23 18.63 -15.56
N LEU A 64 13.18 19.93 -15.29
CA LEU A 64 11.98 20.61 -14.82
C LEU A 64 11.13 20.89 -16.06
N GLU A 65 9.97 20.26 -16.15
CA GLU A 65 8.79 21.10 -16.41
C GLU A 65 8.40 21.78 -15.10
#